data_AF-A0A957S9X3-F1
#
_entry.id   AF-A0A957S9X3-F1
#
_cell.length_a   1.000
_cell.length_b   1.000
_cell.length_c   1.000
_cell.angle_alpha   90.00
_cell.angle_beta   90.00
_cell.angle_gamma   90.00
#
_symmetry.space_group_name_H-M   'P 1'
#
loop_
_entity.id
_entity.type
_entity.pdbx_description
1 polymer ?
#
loop_
_entity_poly.entity_id
_entity_poly.type
_entity_poly.pdbx_seq_one_letter_code
_entity_poly.pdbx_strand_id
1 'polypeptide(L)'
;MAVPKRFGVLRLVGTLLKVIAWIILALSVVFAIVVGIADPSMVGGTALGGLLPGSLAALASGGIVAGIIGLIFGLIYFLLLYAVGESVHLQVALEENTRLTAALLLRMHQESQVEAESDYVGDFGREPFEG
;
A
#
# COMPACT_ATOMS: atom_id res chain seq x y z
N MET A 1 -13.95 19.83 -16.76
CA MET A 1 -14.79 18.68 -16.37
C MET A 1 -14.13 17.99 -15.17
N ALA A 2 -14.77 17.97 -14.01
CA ALA A 2 -14.19 17.33 -12.82
C ALA A 2 -14.47 15.82 -12.87
N VAL A 3 -13.41 15.02 -12.91
CA VAL A 3 -13.52 13.56 -12.94
C VAL A 3 -14.07 13.08 -11.59
N PRO A 4 -15.15 12.28 -11.54
CA PRO A 4 -15.74 11.82 -10.28
C PRO A 4 -14.75 11.00 -9.45
N LYS A 5 -14.57 11.37 -8.17
CA LYS A 5 -13.75 10.66 -7.18
C LYS A 5 -14.40 9.33 -6.82
N ARG A 6 -13.96 8.24 -7.48
CA ARG A 6 -14.53 6.90 -7.31
C ARG A 6 -13.74 5.96 -6.38
N PHE A 7 -12.62 6.40 -5.82
CA PHE A 7 -11.69 5.52 -5.08
C PHE A 7 -11.69 5.69 -3.56
N GLY A 8 -12.70 6.37 -2.99
CA GLY A 8 -12.79 6.57 -1.53
C GLY A 8 -12.79 5.25 -0.75
N VAL A 9 -13.50 4.23 -1.27
CA VAL A 9 -13.57 2.89 -0.65
C VAL A 9 -12.21 2.19 -0.67
N LEU A 10 -11.46 2.29 -1.77
CA LEU A 10 -10.13 1.67 -1.87
C LEU A 10 -9.13 2.31 -0.91
N ARG A 11 -9.22 3.63 -0.72
CA ARG A 11 -8.44 4.36 0.28
C ARG A 11 -8.79 3.89 1.70
N LEU A 12 -10.08 3.68 1.98
CA LEU A 12 -10.53 3.11 3.25
C LEU A 12 -9.96 1.71 3.47
N VAL A 13 -10.02 0.82 2.46
CA VAL A 13 -9.43 -0.53 2.56
C VAL A 13 -7.93 -0.46 2.83
N GLY A 14 -7.18 0.40 2.12
CA GLY A 14 -5.76 0.59 2.38
C GLY A 14 -5.48 1.05 3.81
N THR A 15 -6.27 1.98 4.35
CA THR A 15 -6.12 2.40 5.76
C THR A 15 -6.48 1.30 6.74
N LEU A 16 -7.54 0.52 6.46
CA LEU A 16 -7.96 -0.60 7.29
C LEU A 16 -6.88 -1.69 7.36
N LEU A 17 -6.24 -2.02 6.24
CA LEU A 17 -5.11 -2.95 6.21
C LEU A 17 -3.94 -2.47 7.08
N LYS A 18 -3.64 -1.18 7.07
CA LYS A 18 -2.59 -0.60 7.93
C LYS A 18 -2.98 -0.70 9.42
N VAL A 19 -4.25 -0.46 9.77
CA VAL A 19 -4.74 -0.63 11.14
C VAL A 19 -4.62 -2.09 11.58
N ILE A 20 -5.03 -3.04 10.72
CA ILE A 20 -4.89 -4.48 10.98
C ILE A 20 -3.42 -4.86 11.17
N ALA A 21 -2.51 -4.31 10.35
CA ALA A 21 -1.09 -4.54 10.50
C ALA A 21 -0.62 -4.13 11.91
N TRP A 22 -0.95 -2.92 12.36
CA TRP A 22 -0.60 -2.45 13.70
C TRP A 22 -1.15 -3.33 14.82
N ILE A 23 -2.38 -3.82 14.69
CA ILE A 23 -2.96 -4.77 15.64
C ILE A 23 -2.12 -6.05 15.70
N ILE A 24 -1.73 -6.60 14.55
CA ILE A 24 -0.94 -7.83 14.51
C ILE A 24 0.45 -7.63 15.09
N LEU A 25 1.08 -6.49 14.85
CA LEU A 25 2.36 -6.16 15.49
C LEU A 25 2.23 -6.08 17.01
N ALA A 26 1.17 -5.43 17.51
CA ALA A 26 0.93 -5.38 18.95
C ALA A 26 0.71 -6.78 19.54
N LEU A 27 -0.07 -7.63 18.86
CA LEU A 27 -0.30 -9.02 19.27
C LEU A 27 0.97 -9.86 19.25
N SER A 28 1.87 -9.67 18.26
CA SER A 28 3.12 -10.42 18.20
C SER A 28 4.08 -10.02 19.32
N VAL A 29 4.12 -8.74 19.68
CA VAL A 29 4.90 -8.25 20.82
C VAL A 29 4.36 -8.82 22.13
N VAL A 30 3.04 -8.78 22.35
CA VAL A 30 2.42 -9.37 23.55
C VAL A 30 2.69 -10.88 23.61
N PHE A 31 2.54 -11.59 22.49
CA PHE A 31 2.85 -13.01 22.38
C PHE A 31 4.31 -13.30 22.75
N ALA A 32 5.26 -12.53 22.20
CA ALA A 32 6.68 -12.71 22.48
C ALA A 32 7.01 -12.50 23.96
N ILE A 33 6.38 -11.52 24.62
CA ILE A 33 6.55 -11.29 26.06
C ILE A 33 5.98 -12.45 26.85
N VAL A 34 4.73 -12.85 26.59
CA VAL A 34 4.04 -13.92 27.32
C VAL A 34 4.79 -15.25 27.18
N VAL A 35 5.22 -15.60 25.97
CA VAL A 35 5.97 -16.85 25.72
C VAL A 35 7.40 -16.76 26.25
N GLY A 36 8.02 -15.57 26.22
CA GLY A 36 9.37 -15.34 26.72
C GLY A 36 9.50 -15.46 28.24
N ILE A 37 8.46 -15.09 29.00
CA ILE A 37 8.43 -15.20 30.47
C ILE A 37 7.74 -16.47 30.97
N ALA A 38 6.96 -17.16 30.13
CA ALA A 38 6.27 -18.38 30.52
C ALA A 38 7.27 -19.50 30.83
N ASP A 39 6.97 -20.28 31.87
CA ASP A 39 7.76 -21.46 32.18
C ASP A 39 7.81 -22.39 30.96
N PRO A 40 8.98 -22.98 30.63
CA PRO A 40 9.14 -23.94 29.55
C PRO A 40 8.13 -25.10 29.59
N SER A 41 7.64 -25.46 30.78
CA SER A 41 6.61 -26.47 31.01
C SER A 41 5.22 -26.05 30.52
N MET A 42 4.92 -24.76 30.43
CA MET A 42 3.66 -24.23 29.88
C MET A 42 3.69 -24.13 28.35
N VAL A 43 4.86 -23.84 27.77
CA VAL A 43 5.04 -23.68 26.32
C VAL A 43 5.23 -25.04 25.63
N GLY A 44 5.92 -25.99 26.28
CA GLY A 44 6.18 -27.34 25.78
C GLY A 44 4.96 -28.27 25.70
N GLY A 45 3.83 -27.89 26.31
CA GLY A 45 2.57 -28.64 26.26
C GLY A 45 1.66 -28.29 25.07
N THR A 46 2.08 -27.38 24.18
CA THR A 46 1.28 -27.03 23.00
C THR A 46 1.33 -28.17 21.98
N ALA A 47 0.19 -28.49 21.34
CA ALA A 47 0.02 -29.59 20.39
C ALA A 47 1.05 -29.65 19.22
N LEU A 48 1.81 -28.57 19.02
CA LEU A 48 2.93 -28.46 18.07
C LEU A 48 4.18 -29.26 18.51
N GLY A 49 4.41 -29.45 19.82
CA GLY A 49 5.58 -30.17 20.35
C GLY A 49 5.60 -31.67 19.99
N GLY A 50 4.43 -32.28 19.74
CA GLY A 50 4.31 -33.68 19.33
C GLY A 50 4.41 -33.91 17.82
N LEU A 51 4.34 -32.86 17.00
CA LEU A 51 4.37 -32.93 15.53
C LEU A 51 5.76 -32.62 14.95
N LEU A 52 6.66 -32.04 15.76
CA LEU A 52 7.99 -31.63 15.33
C LEU A 52 9.05 -32.65 15.79
N PRO A 53 10.06 -32.98 14.96
CA PRO A 53 11.19 -33.82 15.36
C PRO A 53 11.85 -33.28 16.64
N GLY A 54 12.25 -34.17 17.55
CA GLY A 54 12.71 -33.82 18.91
C GLY A 54 13.82 -32.77 18.99
N SER A 55 14.60 -32.58 17.92
CA SER A 55 15.62 -31.53 17.80
C SER A 55 15.05 -30.13 17.56
N LEU A 56 13.96 -29.98 16.79
CA LEU A 56 13.25 -28.71 16.65
C LEU A 56 12.42 -28.40 17.89
N ALA A 57 11.83 -29.43 18.51
CA ALA A 57 11.10 -29.28 19.77
C ALA A 57 12.02 -28.81 20.92
N ALA A 58 13.28 -29.29 20.94
CA ALA A 58 14.30 -28.83 21.89
C ALA A 58 14.81 -27.41 21.64
N LEU A 59 14.71 -26.89 20.41
CA LEU A 59 15.02 -25.49 20.12
C LEU A 59 13.84 -24.57 20.48
N ALA A 60 12.61 -25.08 20.35
CA ALA A 60 11.37 -24.40 20.74
C ALA A 60 11.06 -24.48 22.24
N SER A 61 11.74 -25.35 23.01
CA SER A 61 11.50 -25.52 24.45
C SER A 61 12.04 -24.37 25.30
N GLY A 62 12.89 -23.51 24.73
CA GLY A 62 13.22 -22.22 25.34
C GLY A 62 12.15 -21.20 24.99
N GLY A 63 11.27 -20.83 25.95
CA GLY A 63 10.25 -19.80 25.76
C GLY A 63 10.79 -18.50 25.15
N ILE A 64 12.04 -18.15 25.48
CA ILE A 64 12.76 -17.01 24.88
C ILE A 64 12.98 -17.19 23.37
N VAL A 65 13.45 -18.35 22.92
CA VAL A 65 13.72 -18.62 21.50
C VAL A 65 12.41 -18.66 20.71
N ALA A 66 11.38 -19.32 21.25
CA ALA A 66 10.04 -19.35 20.65
C ALA A 66 9.42 -17.94 20.55
N GLY A 67 9.58 -17.12 21.59
CA GLY A 67 9.12 -15.73 21.60
C GLY A 67 9.83 -14.86 20.56
N ILE A 68 11.15 -14.98 20.43
CA ILE A 68 11.93 -14.27 19.40
C ILE A 68 11.51 -14.67 17.99
N ILE A 69 11.38 -15.98 17.73
CA ILE A 69 10.92 -16.48 16.42
C ILE A 69 9.53 -15.95 16.12
N GLY A 70 8.59 -16.04 17.08
CA GLY A 70 7.24 -15.50 16.95
C GLY A 70 7.21 -13.99 16.67
N LEU A 71 8.07 -13.21 17.34
CA LEU A 71 8.23 -11.78 17.10
C LEU A 71 8.69 -11.52 15.66
N ILE A 72 9.73 -12.21 15.20
CA ILE A 72 10.27 -12.06 13.84
C ILE A 72 9.19 -12.37 12.80
N PHE A 73 8.47 -13.48 12.94
CA PHE A 73 7.35 -13.81 12.05
C PHE A 73 6.26 -12.74 12.07
N GLY A 74 5.88 -12.26 13.26
CA GLY A 74 4.90 -11.18 13.40
C GLY A 74 5.35 -9.87 12.78
N LEU A 75 6.64 -9.53 12.89
CA LEU A 75 7.24 -8.35 12.28
C LEU A 75 7.25 -8.45 10.74
N ILE A 76 7.65 -9.59 10.20
CA ILE A 76 7.62 -9.84 8.75
C ILE A 76 6.18 -9.73 8.24
N TYR A 77 5.22 -10.35 8.93
CA TYR A 77 3.82 -10.31 8.54
C TYR A 77 3.23 -8.90 8.64
N PHE A 78 3.58 -8.13 9.67
CA PHE A 78 3.28 -6.71 9.78
C PHE A 78 3.78 -5.93 8.56
N LEU A 79 5.05 -6.11 8.18
CA LEU A 79 5.64 -5.41 7.04
C LEU A 79 4.91 -5.74 5.73
N LEU A 80 4.55 -7.02 5.52
CA LEU A 80 3.81 -7.44 4.34
C LEU A 80 2.42 -6.78 4.28
N LEU A 81 1.64 -6.84 5.35
CA LEU A 81 0.32 -6.21 5.42
C LEU A 81 0.38 -4.70 5.26
N TYR A 82 1.35 -4.06 5.91
CA TYR A 82 1.54 -2.62 5.82
C TYR A 82 1.93 -2.21 4.39
N ALA A 83 2.85 -2.95 3.75
CA ALA A 83 3.26 -2.71 2.37
C ALA A 83 2.11 -2.90 1.37
N VAL A 84 1.25 -3.90 1.57
CA VAL A 84 0.02 -4.07 0.76
C VAL A 84 -0.95 -2.91 0.98
N GLY A 85 -1.13 -2.44 2.22
CA GLY A 85 -1.93 -1.25 2.51
C GLY A 85 -1.39 0.01 1.83
N GLU A 86 -0.07 0.17 1.80
CA GLU A 86 0.60 1.31 1.15
C GLU A 86 0.55 1.22 -0.39
N SER A 87 0.70 0.02 -0.96
CA SER A 87 0.66 -0.17 -2.41
C SER A 87 -0.71 0.19 -3.01
N VAL A 88 -1.80 -0.09 -2.30
CA VAL A 88 -3.15 0.36 -2.68
C VAL A 88 -3.23 1.89 -2.73
N HIS A 89 -2.67 2.59 -1.74
CA HIS A 89 -2.64 4.05 -1.74
C HIS A 89 -1.81 4.60 -2.90
N LEU A 90 -0.65 4.00 -3.19
CA LEU A 90 0.19 4.40 -4.31
C LEU A 90 -0.51 4.21 -5.66
N GLN A 91 -1.21 3.10 -5.87
CA GLN A 91 -1.96 2.86 -7.11
C GLN A 91 -3.06 3.91 -7.32
N VAL A 92 -3.82 4.24 -6.27
CA VAL A 92 -4.85 5.29 -6.35
C VAL A 92 -4.23 6.65 -6.66
N ALA A 93 -3.11 7.00 -6.03
CA ALA A 93 -2.41 8.25 -6.31
C ALA A 93 -1.86 8.30 -7.74
N LEU A 94 -1.36 7.18 -8.26
CA LEU A 94 -0.87 7.05 -9.63
C LEU A 94 -2.01 7.28 -10.64
N GLU A 95 -3.16 6.66 -10.42
CA GLU A 95 -4.35 6.88 -11.26
C GLU A 95 -4.83 8.33 -11.23
N GLU A 96 -4.88 8.96 -10.05
CA GLU A 96 -5.27 10.36 -9.91
C GLU A 96 -4.32 11.27 -10.71
N ASN A 97 -3.00 11.05 -10.61
CA ASN A 97 -2.00 11.79 -11.37
C ASN A 97 -2.13 11.57 -12.89
N THR A 98 -2.28 10.33 -13.37
CA THR A 98 -2.41 10.05 -14.81
C THR A 98 -3.63 10.74 -15.41
N ARG A 99 -4.76 10.82 -14.68
CA ARG A 99 -5.96 11.52 -15.16
C ARG A 99 -5.78 13.02 -15.20
N LEU A 100 -5.10 13.60 -14.23
CA LEU A 100 -4.77 15.03 -14.23
C LEU A 100 -3.86 15.38 -15.41
N THR A 101 -2.85 14.55 -15.67
CA THR A 101 -1.97 14.73 -16.84
C THR A 101 -2.75 14.62 -18.15
N ALA A 102 -3.63 13.62 -18.31
CA ALA A 102 -4.45 13.48 -19.51
C ALA A 102 -5.38 14.69 -19.72
N ALA A 103 -6.02 15.18 -18.66
CA ALA A 103 -6.87 16.36 -18.73
C ALA A 103 -6.07 17.62 -19.11
N LEU A 104 -4.87 17.77 -18.57
CA LEU A 104 -3.97 18.89 -18.88
C LEU A 104 -3.52 18.85 -20.35
N LEU A 105 -3.11 17.67 -20.85
CA LEU A 105 -2.68 17.50 -22.24
C LEU A 105 -3.82 17.77 -23.23
N LEU A 106 -5.03 17.30 -22.95
CA LEU A 106 -6.21 17.61 -23.79
C LEU A 106 -6.50 19.11 -23.82
N ARG A 107 -6.39 19.80 -22.68
CA ARG A 107 -6.57 21.24 -22.61
C ARG A 107 -5.54 21.99 -23.44
N MET A 108 -4.25 21.63 -23.32
CA MET A 108 -3.20 22.23 -24.13
C MET A 108 -3.44 22.01 -25.63
N HIS A 109 -3.91 20.83 -26.03
CA HIS A 109 -4.23 20.54 -27.43
C HIS A 109 -5.39 21.41 -27.94
N GLN A 110 -6.45 21.58 -27.14
CA GLN A 110 -7.56 22.46 -27.47
C GLN A 110 -7.11 23.93 -27.61
N GLU A 111 -6.31 24.43 -26.67
CA GLU A 111 -5.77 25.81 -26.73
C GLU A 111 -4.93 26.03 -28.00
N SER A 112 -4.09 25.06 -28.39
CA SER A 112 -3.28 25.15 -29.63
C SER A 112 -4.11 25.15 -30.92
N GLN A 113 -5.24 24.44 -30.98
CA GLN A 113 -6.12 24.45 -32.16
C GLN A 113 -6.88 25.77 -32.29
N VAL A 114 -7.34 26.33 -31.16
CA VAL A 114 -8.01 27.64 -31.13
C VAL A 114 -7.07 28.74 -31.62
N GLU A 115 -5.80 28.70 -31.20
CA GLU A 115 -4.78 29.66 -31.65
C GLU A 115 -4.53 29.54 -33.16
N ALA A 116 -4.37 28.32 -33.68
CA ALA A 116 -4.21 28.09 -35.12
C ALA A 116 -5.43 28.54 -35.96
N GLU A 117 -6.66 28.28 -35.51
CA GLU A 117 -7.87 28.77 -36.18
C GLU A 117 -7.95 30.30 -36.18
N SER A 118 -7.57 30.93 -35.06
CA SER A 118 -7.54 32.40 -34.97
C SER A 118 -6.48 33.03 -35.87
N ASP A 119 -5.33 32.38 -36.06
CA ASP A 119 -4.24 32.87 -36.91
C ASP A 119 -4.63 32.77 -38.39
N TYR A 120 -5.26 31.66 -38.80
CA TYR A 120 -5.83 31.52 -40.15
C TYR A 120 -6.91 32.56 -40.44
N VAL A 121 -7.84 32.84 -39.51
CA VAL A 121 -8.89 33.86 -39.71
C VAL A 121 -8.31 35.29 -39.70
N GLY A 122 -7.22 35.52 -38.96
CA GLY A 122 -6.54 36.82 -38.90
C GLY A 122 -5.71 37.15 -40.14
N ASP A 123 -5.20 36.14 -40.84
CA ASP A 123 -4.33 36.29 -42.02
C ASP A 123 -5.11 36.70 -43.28
N PHE A 124 -6.28 36.08 -43.54
CA PHE A 124 -7.16 36.45 -44.68
C PHE A 124 -7.74 37.88 -44.61
N GLY A 125 -7.65 38.56 -43.46
CA GLY A 125 -8.12 39.94 -43.31
C GLY A 125 -7.08 41.01 -43.66
N ARG A 126 -5.81 40.62 -43.91
CA ARG A 126 -4.69 41.56 -44.08
C ARG A 126 -3.99 41.52 -45.43
N GLU A 127 -4.40 40.67 -46.37
CA GLU A 127 -3.88 40.76 -47.73
C GLU A 127 -4.50 41.98 -48.44
N PRO A 128 -3.74 43.06 -48.73
CA PRO A 128 -4.23 44.06 -49.67
C PRO A 128 -4.33 43.38 -51.03
N PHE A 129 -5.54 43.35 -51.60
CA PHE A 129 -5.74 42.97 -52.98
C PHE A 129 -4.96 43.95 -53.87
N GLU A 130 -3.70 43.64 -54.18
CA GLU A 130 -2.94 44.34 -55.21
C GLU A 130 -3.43 43.85 -56.58
N GLY A 131 -4.29 44.67 -57.20
CA GLY A 131 -4.74 44.55 -58.58
C GLY A 131 -4.09 45.58 -59.48
#